data_AF-Q2F9W1-F1
#
_entry.id   AF-Q2F9W1-F1
#
_cell.length_a   1.000
_cell.length_b   1.000
_cell.length_c   1.000
_cell.angle_alpha   90.00
_cell.angle_beta   90.00
_cell.angle_gamma   90.00
#
_symmetry.space_group_name_H-M   'P 1'
#
loop_
_entity.id
_entity.type
_entity.pdbx_description
1 polymer ?
#
loop_
_entity_poly.entity_id
_entity_poly.type
_entity_poly.pdbx_seq_one_letter_code
_entity_poly.pdbx_strand_id
1 'polypeptide(L)'
;MDTLTAYKIPVSARILETFLDHTYVESSKGHQWGCFGASTGGRPTVEGVGDSDISQCIAPNNTGLKYGITGVCHQATNRLLSPSNVTLDGNVRGYFLSYATYNEYGLDINEWHERQAKCSVGNHTINDYPLLNALLLQKSILASGQSSFQIDPSFQLSKKHNAGVTSLTKRWKNSFLDHAIDYVRSNTSLQYYVNEVNSGANAYVHSIARNIGYGNCALLLGQDINPTTKLKLLEIDKFES
;
A
#
# COMPACT_ATOMS: atom_id res chain seq x y z
N MET A 1 -6.80 20.53 15.35
CA MET A 1 -5.45 19.93 15.25
C MET A 1 -5.20 19.04 16.44
N ASP A 2 -4.55 17.91 16.19
CA ASP A 2 -4.21 16.88 17.16
C ASP A 2 -3.13 15.96 16.57
N THR A 3 -2.48 15.14 17.39
CA THR A 3 -1.49 14.18 16.91
C THR A 3 -2.17 12.97 16.27
N LEU A 4 -1.84 12.70 15.00
CA LEU A 4 -2.16 11.46 14.31
C LEU A 4 -0.95 10.53 14.39
N THR A 5 -1.14 9.33 14.94
CA THR A 5 -0.09 8.34 15.14
C THR A 5 -0.43 7.07 14.37
N ALA A 6 0.44 6.65 13.47
CA ALA A 6 0.36 5.34 12.84
C ALA A 6 1.00 4.28 13.73
N TYR A 7 0.34 3.13 13.79
CA TYR A 7 0.81 1.93 14.46
C TYR A 7 1.05 0.83 13.44
N LYS A 8 2.02 -0.04 13.75
CA LYS A 8 2.33 -1.25 12.99
C LYS A 8 2.19 -2.49 13.85
N ILE A 9 1.54 -3.51 13.30
CA ILE A 9 1.26 -4.79 13.93
C ILE A 9 1.82 -5.88 13.02
N PRO A 10 2.81 -6.66 13.46
CA PRO A 10 3.29 -7.79 12.66
C PRO A 10 2.15 -8.77 12.40
N VAL A 11 1.93 -9.15 11.14
CA VAL A 11 0.89 -10.13 10.78
C VAL A 11 1.22 -11.54 11.33
N SER A 12 2.44 -11.73 11.86
CA SER A 12 2.92 -12.97 12.50
C SER A 12 2.14 -13.43 13.76
N ALA A 13 1.10 -12.72 14.19
CA ALA A 13 0.22 -13.19 15.27
C ALA A 13 -0.65 -14.40 14.88
N ARG A 14 -0.65 -14.81 13.60
CA ARG A 14 -1.30 -16.05 13.13
C ARG A 14 -0.25 -16.97 12.51
N ILE A 15 0.33 -17.83 13.35
CA ILE A 15 0.94 -19.13 13.03
C ILE A 15 1.43 -19.25 11.58
N LEU A 16 2.65 -18.74 11.32
CA LEU A 16 3.44 -18.86 10.08
C LEU A 16 2.83 -18.19 8.82
N GLU A 17 3.68 -17.46 8.08
CA GLU A 17 3.52 -17.07 6.65
C GLU A 17 3.00 -15.67 6.27
N THR A 18 3.09 -14.65 7.12
CA THR A 18 2.88 -13.26 6.67
C THR A 18 3.97 -12.33 7.18
N PHE A 19 4.69 -11.77 6.20
CA PHE A 19 5.94 -11.01 6.32
C PHE A 19 5.70 -9.50 6.17
N LEU A 20 4.49 -9.03 6.43
CA LEU A 20 4.14 -7.61 6.32
C LEU A 20 3.64 -7.13 7.69
N ASP A 21 3.67 -5.83 7.91
CA ASP A 21 2.95 -5.25 9.03
C ASP A 21 1.54 -4.85 8.57
N HIS A 22 0.53 -5.10 9.40
CA HIS A 22 -0.71 -4.33 9.33
C HIS A 22 -0.46 -2.95 9.93
N THR A 23 -1.18 -1.94 9.46
CA THR A 23 -1.09 -0.60 10.01
C THR A 23 -2.46 0.00 10.26
N TYR A 24 -2.55 0.87 11.25
CA TYR A 24 -3.75 1.62 11.60
C TYR A 24 -3.37 2.99 12.18
N VAL A 25 -4.34 3.89 12.33
CA VAL A 25 -4.09 5.26 12.84
C VAL A 25 -4.92 5.52 14.09
N GLU A 26 -4.31 6.18 15.06
CA GLU A 26 -4.99 6.80 16.20
C GLU A 26 -4.80 8.31 16.17
N SER A 27 -5.74 9.00 16.79
CA SER A 27 -5.72 10.43 17.03
C SER A 27 -5.67 10.68 18.53
N SER A 28 -4.94 11.71 18.96
CA SER A 28 -4.92 12.15 20.35
C SER A 28 -6.27 12.72 20.85
N LYS A 29 -7.27 12.94 19.97
CA LYS A 29 -8.67 13.20 20.36
C LYS A 29 -9.46 11.92 20.67
N GLY A 30 -8.85 10.74 20.53
CA GLY A 30 -9.47 9.45 20.82
C GLY A 30 -10.12 8.76 19.62
N HIS A 31 -9.96 9.29 18.40
CA HIS A 31 -10.36 8.56 17.20
C HIS A 31 -9.37 7.44 16.88
N GLN A 32 -9.88 6.34 16.34
CA GLN A 32 -9.09 5.20 15.92
C GLN A 32 -9.68 4.66 14.62
N TRP A 33 -8.84 4.48 13.61
CA TRP A 33 -9.22 3.96 12.31
C TRP A 33 -8.43 2.69 12.04
N GLY A 34 -9.11 1.56 12.26
CA GLY A 34 -8.60 0.27 11.85
C GLY A 34 -8.53 0.14 10.34
N CYS A 35 -7.60 -0.69 9.87
CA CYS A 35 -7.54 -1.06 8.48
C CYS A 35 -7.85 -2.54 8.30
N PHE A 36 -8.89 -2.84 7.50
CA PHE A 36 -9.32 -4.19 7.12
C PHE A 36 -9.24 -5.19 8.29
N GLY A 37 -9.72 -4.78 9.47
CA GLY A 37 -9.90 -5.66 10.64
C GLY A 37 -8.89 -5.53 11.80
N ALA A 38 -7.80 -4.76 11.69
CA ALA A 38 -6.91 -4.49 12.84
C ALA A 38 -6.95 -3.01 13.23
N SER A 39 -7.27 -2.73 14.50
CA SER A 39 -7.30 -1.36 15.05
C SER A 39 -6.62 -1.23 16.42
N THR A 40 -6.03 -2.29 16.98
CA THR A 40 -5.44 -2.24 18.33
C THR A 40 -4.15 -3.05 18.43
N GLY A 41 -3.26 -2.64 19.34
CA GLY A 41 -1.99 -3.30 19.62
C GLY A 41 -0.84 -2.78 18.75
N GLY A 42 0.23 -3.57 18.63
CA GLY A 42 1.39 -3.18 17.83
C GLY A 42 2.26 -2.11 18.48
N ARG A 43 2.98 -1.34 17.66
CA ARG A 43 3.90 -0.28 18.09
C ARG A 43 3.71 0.97 17.23
N PRO A 44 3.83 2.19 17.79
CA PRO A 44 3.82 3.40 16.99
C PRO A 44 5.01 3.41 16.01
N THR A 45 4.84 4.09 14.87
CA THR A 45 5.90 4.16 13.84
C THR A 45 6.13 5.57 13.30
N VAL A 46 5.08 6.29 12.92
CA VAL A 46 5.16 7.66 12.39
C VAL A 46 4.05 8.47 13.03
N GLU A 47 4.33 9.74 13.33
CA GLU A 47 3.35 10.66 13.88
C GLU A 47 3.47 12.04 13.24
N GLY A 48 2.36 12.77 13.22
CA GLY A 48 2.31 14.14 12.73
C GLY A 48 1.14 14.90 13.33
N VAL A 49 1.24 16.23 13.35
CA VAL A 49 0.14 17.10 13.80
C VAL A 49 -0.78 17.37 12.62
N GLY A 50 -2.03 16.94 12.71
CA GLY A 50 -3.04 17.06 11.66
C GLY A 50 -4.43 17.35 12.22
N ASP A 51 -5.43 17.38 11.35
CA ASP A 51 -6.83 17.47 11.78
C ASP A 51 -7.53 16.13 11.63
N SER A 52 -7.75 15.44 12.76
CA SER A 52 -8.51 14.19 12.82
C SER A 52 -9.93 14.29 12.27
N ASP A 53 -10.54 15.48 12.24
CA ASP A 53 -11.88 15.67 11.67
C ASP A 53 -11.85 15.45 10.14
N ILE A 54 -10.74 15.84 9.49
CA ILE A 54 -10.50 15.54 8.08
C ILE A 54 -10.24 14.04 7.89
N SER A 55 -9.47 13.39 8.77
CA SER A 55 -9.27 11.93 8.74
C SER A 55 -10.58 11.16 8.91
N GLN A 56 -11.47 11.64 9.80
CA GLN A 56 -12.81 11.09 9.99
C GLN A 56 -13.68 11.24 8.75
N CYS A 57 -13.56 12.35 8.01
CA CYS A 57 -14.20 12.51 6.71
C CYS A 57 -13.60 11.60 5.63
N ILE A 58 -12.28 11.37 5.64
CA ILE A 58 -11.61 10.48 4.70
C ILE A 58 -12.10 9.05 4.87
N ALA A 59 -12.31 8.61 6.12
CA ALA A 59 -12.70 7.24 6.44
C ALA A 59 -13.91 7.15 7.38
N PRO A 60 -15.10 7.63 7.00
CA PRO A 60 -16.30 7.47 7.81
C PRO A 60 -16.67 5.99 7.94
N ASN A 61 -16.41 5.21 6.88
CA ASN A 61 -16.60 3.75 6.84
C ASN A 61 -15.35 3.03 6.32
N ASN A 62 -14.71 3.56 5.28
CA ASN A 62 -13.44 3.09 4.71
C ASN A 62 -12.70 4.24 4.04
N THR A 63 -11.42 4.04 3.71
CA THR A 63 -10.55 5.07 3.14
C THR A 63 -10.76 5.29 1.63
N GLY A 64 -11.77 4.68 1.00
CA GLY A 64 -11.97 4.68 -0.46
C GLY A 64 -11.22 3.58 -1.21
N LEU A 65 -10.36 2.82 -0.53
CA LEU A 65 -9.58 1.74 -1.13
C LEU A 65 -10.38 0.43 -1.21
N LYS A 66 -10.08 -0.35 -2.25
CA LYS A 66 -10.51 -1.75 -2.39
C LYS A 66 -9.32 -2.62 -2.07
N TYR A 67 -9.38 -3.37 -0.95
CA TYR A 67 -8.25 -4.16 -0.47
C TYR A 67 -7.71 -5.06 -1.57
N GLY A 68 -6.38 -5.08 -1.68
CA GLY A 68 -5.66 -5.90 -2.64
C GLY A 68 -5.75 -5.45 -4.10
N ILE A 69 -6.74 -4.62 -4.45
CA ILE A 69 -6.93 -4.12 -5.83
C ILE A 69 -6.36 -2.71 -5.98
N THR A 70 -6.79 -1.75 -5.16
CA THR A 70 -6.30 -0.35 -5.23
C THR A 70 -5.39 0.04 -4.08
N GLY A 71 -5.31 -0.77 -3.03
CA GLY A 71 -4.39 -0.55 -1.91
C GLY A 71 -4.51 -1.63 -0.85
N VAL A 72 -3.61 -1.57 0.11
CA VAL A 72 -3.64 -2.37 1.35
C VAL A 72 -3.57 -1.42 2.56
N CYS A 73 -3.30 -1.95 3.75
CA CYS A 73 -3.32 -1.13 4.96
C CYS A 73 -2.33 0.02 5.03
N HIS A 74 -1.19 -0.12 4.36
CA HIS A 74 -0.23 0.95 4.25
C HIS A 74 -0.82 2.18 3.54
N GLN A 75 -1.48 1.98 2.39
CA GLN A 75 -2.13 3.07 1.66
C GLN A 75 -3.33 3.63 2.41
N ALA A 76 -4.09 2.79 3.11
CA ALA A 76 -5.18 3.27 3.97
C ALA A 76 -4.66 4.17 5.09
N THR A 77 -3.57 3.76 5.73
CA THR A 77 -2.88 4.52 6.78
C THR A 77 -2.34 5.84 6.24
N ASN A 78 -1.69 5.85 5.08
CA ASN A 78 -1.20 7.08 4.45
C ASN A 78 -2.34 8.06 4.13
N ARG A 79 -3.49 7.58 3.64
CA ARG A 79 -4.67 8.44 3.43
C ARG A 79 -5.16 9.07 4.74
N LEU A 80 -5.19 8.31 5.82
CA LEU A 80 -5.61 8.80 7.15
C LEU A 80 -4.61 9.79 7.76
N LEU A 81 -3.31 9.62 7.49
CA LEU A 81 -2.24 10.53 7.93
C LEU A 81 -2.13 11.79 7.07
N SER A 82 -2.75 11.85 5.89
CA SER A 82 -2.57 12.97 4.96
C SER A 82 -2.85 14.36 5.57
N PRO A 83 -3.81 14.56 6.50
CA PRO A 83 -4.00 15.86 7.15
C PRO A 83 -2.81 16.34 8.00
N SER A 84 -1.87 15.45 8.32
CA SER A 84 -0.63 15.74 9.07
C SER A 84 0.63 15.82 8.21
N ASN A 85 0.50 15.68 6.88
CA ASN A 85 1.63 15.71 5.92
C ASN A 85 2.78 14.73 6.25
N VAL A 86 2.45 13.59 6.87
CA VAL A 86 3.40 12.47 7.08
C VAL A 86 2.86 11.21 6.41
N THR A 87 3.76 10.32 6.02
CA THR A 87 3.44 9.01 5.46
C THR A 87 4.31 7.94 6.09
N LEU A 88 3.91 6.69 5.93
CA LEU A 88 4.71 5.54 6.34
C LEU A 88 6.04 5.53 5.58
N ASP A 89 7.05 4.89 6.18
CA ASP A 89 8.40 4.80 5.64
C ASP A 89 8.93 3.35 5.70
N GLY A 90 10.22 3.17 5.36
CA GLY A 90 10.90 1.86 5.39
C GLY A 90 10.96 1.17 6.76
N ASN A 91 10.52 1.82 7.85
CA ASN A 91 10.41 1.17 9.15
C ASN A 91 9.19 0.25 9.26
N VAL A 92 8.25 0.31 8.32
CA VAL A 92 7.08 -0.58 8.26
C VAL A 92 7.37 -1.77 7.35
N ARG A 93 7.23 -2.99 7.88
CA ARG A 93 7.61 -4.20 7.14
C ARG A 93 6.80 -4.35 5.87
N GLY A 94 7.51 -4.49 4.76
CA GLY A 94 6.90 -4.66 3.45
C GLY A 94 6.30 -3.40 2.84
N TYR A 95 6.50 -2.22 3.44
CA TYR A 95 6.05 -0.97 2.86
C TYR A 95 6.60 -0.77 1.45
N PHE A 96 7.88 -1.06 1.22
CA PHE A 96 8.50 -1.07 -0.12
C PHE A 96 7.71 -1.88 -1.16
N LEU A 97 7.28 -3.09 -0.80
CA LEU A 97 6.50 -3.95 -1.71
C LEU A 97 5.11 -3.36 -1.99
N SER A 98 4.42 -2.89 -0.96
CA SER A 98 3.10 -2.28 -1.14
C SER A 98 3.17 -0.97 -1.92
N TYR A 99 4.19 -0.14 -1.69
CA TYR A 99 4.42 1.11 -2.41
C TYR A 99 4.74 0.84 -3.89
N ALA A 100 5.62 -0.14 -4.15
CA ALA A 100 5.92 -0.60 -5.49
C ALA A 100 4.67 -1.05 -6.28
N THR A 101 3.67 -1.58 -5.56
CA THR A 101 2.43 -2.10 -6.15
C THR A 101 1.37 -1.00 -6.31
N TYR A 102 1.11 -0.24 -5.24
CA TYR A 102 -0.04 0.65 -5.10
C TYR A 102 0.30 2.15 -5.04
N ASN A 103 1.59 2.53 -5.04
CA ASN A 103 2.09 3.87 -4.69
C ASN A 103 1.73 4.29 -3.23
N GLU A 104 1.99 5.55 -2.89
CA GLU A 104 1.82 6.12 -1.55
C GLU A 104 0.36 6.06 -1.04
N TYR A 105 -0.60 6.47 -1.87
CA TYR A 105 -2.02 6.59 -1.46
C TYR A 105 -2.96 5.59 -2.17
N GLY A 106 -2.42 4.64 -2.93
CA GLY A 106 -3.23 3.70 -3.72
C GLY A 106 -3.33 4.08 -5.20
N LEU A 107 -4.01 3.21 -5.96
CA LEU A 107 -4.06 3.27 -7.43
C LEU A 107 -5.18 4.16 -7.99
N ASP A 108 -6.23 4.39 -7.21
CA ASP A 108 -7.34 5.26 -7.63
C ASP A 108 -7.04 6.72 -7.31
N ILE A 109 -6.26 7.35 -8.17
CA ILE A 109 -5.79 8.73 -8.00
C ILE A 109 -6.91 9.77 -8.11
N ASN A 110 -7.90 9.51 -8.97
CA ASN A 110 -9.03 10.42 -9.17
C ASN A 110 -9.94 10.42 -7.95
N GLU A 111 -10.27 9.23 -7.45
CA GLU A 111 -11.02 9.09 -6.21
C GLU A 111 -10.27 9.71 -5.04
N TRP A 112 -8.94 9.54 -4.95
CA TRP A 112 -8.16 10.12 -3.87
C TRP A 112 -8.18 11.65 -3.89
N HIS A 113 -7.89 12.26 -5.05
CA HIS A 113 -7.90 13.72 -5.17
C HIS A 113 -9.28 14.31 -4.87
N GLU A 114 -10.36 13.66 -5.32
CA GLU A 114 -11.71 14.10 -5.01
C GLU A 114 -11.98 14.01 -3.50
N ARG A 115 -11.61 12.89 -2.88
CA ARG A 115 -11.79 12.69 -1.43
C ARG A 115 -11.07 13.76 -0.62
N GLN A 116 -9.82 14.07 -0.95
CA GLN A 116 -9.08 15.15 -0.30
C GLN A 116 -9.79 16.50 -0.46
N ALA A 117 -10.22 16.84 -1.68
CA ALA A 117 -10.89 18.10 -1.98
C ALA A 117 -12.24 18.25 -1.27
N LYS A 118 -13.00 17.16 -1.12
CA LYS A 118 -14.31 17.19 -0.45
C LYS A 118 -14.14 17.21 1.07
N CYS A 119 -13.19 16.47 1.62
CA CYS A 119 -12.97 16.42 3.07
C CYS A 119 -12.29 17.66 3.63
N SER A 120 -11.53 18.41 2.84
CA SER A 120 -11.01 19.71 3.25
C SER A 120 -12.11 20.77 3.48
N VAL A 121 -13.31 20.54 2.95
CA VAL A 121 -14.50 21.40 3.12
C VAL A 121 -15.65 20.71 3.87
N GLY A 122 -15.39 19.56 4.52
CA GLY A 122 -16.38 18.82 5.30
C GLY A 122 -17.50 18.14 4.50
N ASN A 123 -17.29 17.91 3.20
CA ASN A 123 -18.23 17.16 2.36
C ASN A 123 -17.86 15.67 2.31
N HIS A 124 -18.80 14.80 2.69
CA HIS A 124 -18.59 13.36 2.78
C HIS A 124 -19.02 12.57 1.54
N THR A 125 -19.66 13.23 0.55
CA THR A 125 -20.23 12.55 -0.62
C THR A 125 -19.18 12.37 -1.71
N ILE A 126 -18.57 11.20 -1.83
CA ILE A 126 -17.58 10.89 -2.88
C ILE A 126 -18.28 10.26 -4.09
N ASN A 127 -17.84 10.58 -5.31
CA ASN A 127 -18.36 9.94 -6.52
C ASN A 127 -17.91 8.48 -6.57
N ASP A 128 -18.73 7.61 -7.16
CA ASP A 128 -18.31 6.24 -7.44
C ASP A 128 -17.45 6.24 -8.71
N TYR A 129 -16.17 5.89 -8.54
CA TYR A 129 -15.25 5.74 -9.66
C TYR A 129 -15.18 4.26 -10.03
N PRO A 130 -15.47 3.89 -11.29
CA PRO A 130 -15.36 2.52 -11.72
C PRO A 130 -13.93 2.02 -11.54
N LEU A 131 -13.76 1.01 -10.69
CA LEU A 131 -12.48 0.39 -10.34
C LEU A 131 -11.64 0.02 -11.58
N LEU A 132 -12.30 -0.45 -12.64
CA LEU A 132 -11.65 -0.77 -13.91
C LEU A 132 -10.98 0.46 -14.54
N ASN A 133 -11.59 1.64 -14.47
CA ASN A 133 -11.03 2.86 -15.03
C ASN A 133 -9.79 3.31 -14.28
N ALA A 134 -9.77 3.17 -12.95
CA ALA A 134 -8.59 3.45 -12.14
C ALA A 134 -7.41 2.56 -12.56
N LEU A 135 -7.63 1.25 -12.73
CA LEU A 135 -6.59 0.31 -13.14
C LEU A 135 -6.11 0.57 -14.58
N LEU A 136 -7.02 0.82 -15.52
CA LEU A 136 -6.68 1.14 -16.91
C LEU A 136 -5.89 2.45 -17.03
N LEU A 137 -6.24 3.46 -16.22
CA LEU A 137 -5.49 4.71 -16.15
C LEU A 137 -4.06 4.47 -15.66
N GLN A 138 -3.87 3.71 -14.58
CA GLN A 138 -2.54 3.36 -14.08
C GLN A 138 -1.71 2.60 -15.12
N LYS A 139 -2.34 1.68 -15.86
CA LYS A 139 -1.69 0.94 -16.94
C LYS A 139 -1.28 1.85 -18.10
N SER A 140 -2.14 2.80 -18.48
CA SER A 140 -1.83 3.81 -19.50
C SER A 140 -0.68 4.72 -19.07
N ILE A 141 -0.69 5.19 -17.82
CA ILE A 141 0.38 6.01 -17.23
C ILE A 141 1.72 5.26 -17.16
N LEU A 142 1.70 3.96 -16.90
CA LEU A 142 2.91 3.12 -16.90
C LEU A 142 3.46 2.94 -18.33
N ALA A 143 2.58 2.75 -19.32
CA ALA A 143 2.93 2.55 -20.72
C ALA A 143 3.44 3.82 -21.42
N SER A 144 2.88 4.99 -21.09
CA SER A 144 3.27 6.26 -21.72
C SER A 144 4.66 6.75 -21.31
N GLY A 145 5.27 6.13 -20.30
CA GLY A 145 6.52 6.61 -19.72
C GLY A 145 6.41 7.98 -19.04
N GLN A 146 5.21 8.61 -19.05
CA GLN A 146 4.95 9.89 -18.40
C GLN A 146 4.91 9.75 -16.87
N SER A 147 4.76 8.54 -16.34
CA SER A 147 5.05 8.32 -14.93
C SER A 147 6.55 8.17 -14.70
N SER A 148 7.06 9.21 -14.05
CA SER A 148 8.02 9.09 -12.97
C SER A 148 7.56 8.04 -11.95
N PHE A 149 7.65 6.75 -12.27
CA PHE A 149 7.75 5.74 -11.21
C PHE A 149 9.02 6.10 -10.44
N GLN A 150 8.84 6.87 -9.37
CA GLN A 150 9.88 7.21 -8.42
C GLN A 150 9.71 6.23 -7.29
N ILE A 151 10.77 5.46 -7.06
CA ILE A 151 10.94 4.75 -5.82
C ILE A 151 10.87 5.82 -4.72
N ASP A 152 10.09 5.56 -3.68
CA ASP A 152 9.99 6.47 -2.55
C ASP A 152 11.40 6.90 -2.11
N PRO A 153 11.68 8.22 -2.02
CA PRO A 153 13.00 8.71 -1.63
C PRO A 153 13.49 8.15 -0.28
N SER A 154 12.58 7.75 0.62
CA SER A 154 12.90 7.15 1.91
C SER A 154 13.63 5.81 1.80
N PHE A 155 13.56 5.12 0.66
CA PHE A 155 14.22 3.83 0.45
C PHE A 155 15.74 3.91 0.18
N GLN A 156 16.31 5.13 0.11
CA GLN A 156 17.76 5.40 0.09
C GLN A 156 18.61 4.51 -0.83
N LEU A 157 18.12 4.21 -2.04
CA LEU A 157 18.84 3.38 -2.99
C LEU A 157 20.09 4.08 -3.54
N SER A 158 21.19 3.33 -3.65
CA SER A 158 22.38 3.82 -4.35
C SER A 158 22.07 4.13 -5.83
N LYS A 159 22.75 5.12 -6.40
CA LYS A 159 22.61 5.46 -7.84
C LYS A 159 22.82 4.25 -8.75
N LYS A 160 23.74 3.35 -8.38
CA LYS A 160 24.04 2.11 -9.11
C LYS A 160 22.83 1.17 -9.17
N HIS A 161 22.06 1.07 -8.10
CA HIS A 161 20.94 0.13 -8.00
C HIS A 161 19.62 0.70 -8.52
N ASN A 162 19.46 2.02 -8.55
CA ASN A 162 18.19 2.69 -8.86
C ASN A 162 17.58 2.25 -10.22
N ALA A 163 18.38 2.21 -11.29
CA ALA A 163 17.88 1.83 -12.61
C ALA A 163 17.36 0.38 -12.65
N GLY A 164 18.05 -0.55 -12.00
CA GLY A 164 17.67 -1.96 -11.92
C GLY A 164 16.38 -2.16 -11.14
N VAL A 165 16.29 -1.55 -9.95
CA VAL A 165 15.09 -1.59 -9.11
C VAL A 165 13.91 -0.96 -9.86
N THR A 166 14.08 0.24 -10.43
CA THR A 166 13.03 0.91 -11.21
C THR A 166 12.49 0.04 -12.34
N SER A 167 13.39 -0.61 -13.10
CA SER A 167 13.00 -1.52 -14.19
C SER A 167 12.23 -2.74 -13.69
N LEU A 168 12.67 -3.34 -12.59
CA LEU A 168 12.01 -4.48 -11.96
C LEU A 168 10.64 -4.10 -11.41
N THR A 169 10.51 -2.93 -10.79
CA THR A 169 9.24 -2.48 -10.25
C THR A 169 8.23 -2.14 -11.33
N LYS A 170 8.66 -1.52 -12.44
CA LYS A 170 7.79 -1.30 -13.59
C LYS A 170 7.22 -2.61 -14.16
N ARG A 171 8.06 -3.64 -14.29
CA ARG A 171 7.59 -4.98 -14.72
C ARG A 171 6.61 -5.59 -13.73
N TRP A 172 6.93 -5.52 -12.44
CA TRP A 172 6.04 -6.01 -11.38
C TRP A 172 4.68 -5.30 -11.43
N LYS A 173 4.68 -3.97 -11.44
CA LYS A 173 3.45 -3.17 -11.47
C LYS A 173 2.60 -3.47 -12.71
N ASN A 174 3.22 -3.67 -13.88
CA ASN A 174 2.48 -4.05 -15.08
C ASN A 174 1.78 -5.42 -14.90
N SER A 175 2.52 -6.43 -14.43
CA SER A 175 1.96 -7.77 -14.19
C SER A 175 0.86 -7.76 -13.13
N PHE A 176 1.04 -7.02 -12.04
CA PHE A 176 -0.01 -6.82 -11.04
C PHE A 176 -1.27 -6.20 -11.66
N LEU A 177 -1.13 -5.14 -12.45
CA LEU A 177 -2.26 -4.47 -13.10
C LEU A 177 -2.99 -5.41 -14.07
N ASP A 178 -2.28 -6.27 -14.79
CA ASP A 178 -2.90 -7.30 -15.65
C ASP A 178 -3.82 -8.21 -14.84
N HIS A 179 -3.31 -8.79 -13.75
CA HIS A 179 -4.10 -9.67 -12.88
C HIS A 179 -5.29 -8.94 -12.21
N ALA A 180 -5.08 -7.70 -11.76
CA ALA A 180 -6.12 -6.90 -11.13
C ALA A 180 -7.24 -6.54 -12.13
N ILE A 181 -6.89 -6.20 -13.37
CA ILE A 181 -7.86 -5.91 -14.43
C ILE A 181 -8.67 -7.15 -14.78
N ASP A 182 -8.02 -8.31 -14.91
CA ASP A 182 -8.72 -9.57 -15.18
C ASP A 182 -9.67 -9.96 -14.06
N TYR A 183 -9.27 -9.77 -12.80
CA TYR A 183 -10.14 -10.00 -11.66
C TYR A 183 -11.34 -9.06 -11.65
N VAL A 184 -11.12 -7.76 -11.84
CA VAL A 184 -12.21 -6.76 -11.86
C VAL A 184 -13.17 -6.96 -13.04
N ARG A 185 -12.69 -7.51 -14.15
CA ARG A 185 -13.54 -7.92 -15.29
C ARG A 185 -14.28 -9.23 -15.06
N SER A 186 -14.08 -9.89 -13.91
CA SER A 186 -14.60 -11.23 -13.63
C SER A 186 -14.09 -12.31 -14.61
N ASN A 187 -12.91 -12.11 -15.19
CA ASN A 187 -12.25 -13.10 -16.05
C ASN A 187 -11.55 -14.20 -15.23
N THR A 188 -11.41 -14.01 -13.91
CA THR A 188 -10.78 -14.98 -13.01
C THR A 188 -11.42 -14.96 -11.62
N SER A 189 -11.15 -16.00 -10.83
CA SER A 189 -11.62 -16.11 -9.44
C SER A 189 -10.73 -15.33 -8.47
N LEU A 190 -11.28 -14.98 -7.30
CA LEU A 190 -10.52 -14.36 -6.20
C LEU A 190 -9.31 -15.22 -5.80
N GLN A 191 -9.50 -16.53 -5.65
CA GLN A 191 -8.42 -17.44 -5.26
C GLN A 191 -7.26 -17.43 -6.27
N TYR A 192 -7.58 -17.47 -7.56
CA TYR A 192 -6.56 -17.40 -8.61
C TYR A 192 -5.85 -16.04 -8.60
N TYR A 193 -6.60 -14.94 -8.52
CA TYR A 193 -6.05 -13.60 -8.43
C TYR A 193 -5.06 -13.44 -7.26
N VAL A 194 -5.45 -13.86 -6.06
CA VAL A 194 -4.61 -13.80 -4.87
C VAL A 194 -3.35 -14.66 -5.01
N ASN A 195 -3.47 -15.86 -5.59
CA ASN A 195 -2.34 -16.75 -5.81
C ASN A 195 -1.31 -16.14 -6.78
N GLU A 196 -1.77 -15.61 -7.92
CA GLU A 196 -0.89 -15.00 -8.92
C GLU A 196 -0.21 -13.74 -8.39
N VAL A 197 -0.95 -12.86 -7.71
CA VAL A 197 -0.36 -11.66 -7.10
C VAL A 197 0.66 -12.02 -6.02
N ASN A 198 0.37 -12.99 -5.15
CA ASN A 198 1.33 -13.40 -4.13
C ASN A 198 2.58 -14.07 -4.73
N SER A 199 2.40 -14.93 -5.73
CA SER A 199 3.51 -15.56 -6.46
C SER A 199 4.39 -14.50 -7.14
N GLY A 200 3.78 -13.55 -7.85
CA GLY A 200 4.48 -12.46 -8.52
C GLY A 200 5.17 -11.50 -7.55
N ALA A 201 4.54 -11.17 -6.42
CA ALA A 201 5.13 -10.34 -5.36
C ALA A 201 6.38 -11.00 -4.77
N ASN A 202 6.31 -12.30 -4.48
CA ASN A 202 7.45 -13.09 -4.03
C ASN A 202 8.59 -13.07 -5.07
N ALA A 203 8.27 -13.33 -6.34
CA ALA A 203 9.24 -13.32 -7.43
C ALA A 203 9.89 -11.94 -7.65
N TYR A 204 9.11 -10.87 -7.53
CA TYR A 204 9.58 -9.49 -7.61
C TYR A 204 10.60 -9.20 -6.51
N VAL A 205 10.28 -9.50 -5.25
CA VAL A 205 11.20 -9.26 -4.13
C VAL A 205 12.50 -10.03 -4.30
N HIS A 206 12.46 -11.32 -4.66
CA HIS A 206 13.70 -12.06 -4.92
C HIS A 206 14.48 -11.51 -6.11
N SER A 207 13.82 -10.90 -7.09
CA SER A 207 14.51 -10.25 -8.21
C SER A 207 15.20 -8.96 -7.77
N ILE A 208 14.57 -8.17 -6.88
CA ILE A 208 15.24 -7.05 -6.20
C ILE A 208 16.44 -7.56 -5.40
N ALA A 209 16.25 -8.59 -4.57
CA ALA A 209 17.32 -9.15 -3.73
C ALA A 209 18.51 -9.69 -4.55
N ARG A 210 18.27 -10.33 -5.71
CA ARG A 210 19.34 -10.73 -6.64
C ARG A 210 20.04 -9.53 -7.30
N ASN A 211 19.33 -8.41 -7.48
CA ASN A 211 19.88 -7.21 -8.11
C ASN A 211 20.74 -6.38 -7.15
N ILE A 212 20.30 -6.24 -5.89
CA ILE A 212 20.95 -5.34 -4.91
C ILE A 212 21.61 -6.08 -3.74
N GLY A 213 21.45 -7.40 -3.65
CA GLY A 213 21.84 -8.23 -2.50
C GLY A 213 20.71 -8.40 -1.48
N TYR A 214 20.64 -9.58 -0.86
CA TYR A 214 19.61 -9.91 0.13
C TYR A 214 19.65 -9.00 1.37
N GLY A 215 20.84 -8.62 1.85
CA GLY A 215 20.97 -7.69 2.98
C GLY A 215 20.43 -6.30 2.67
N ASN A 216 20.73 -5.74 1.49
CA ASN A 216 20.17 -4.44 1.10
C ASN A 216 18.66 -4.52 0.86
N CYS A 217 18.18 -5.63 0.29
CA CYS A 217 16.74 -5.83 0.10
C CYS A 217 16.01 -6.06 1.43
N ALA A 218 16.66 -6.64 2.44
CA ALA A 218 16.13 -6.75 3.79
C ALA A 218 15.90 -5.37 4.42
N LEU A 219 16.85 -4.43 4.23
CA LEU A 219 16.69 -3.04 4.67
C LEU A 219 15.50 -2.35 3.99
N LEU A 220 15.30 -2.55 2.69
CA LEU A 220 14.13 -2.01 1.97
C LEU A 220 12.81 -2.54 2.52
N LEU A 221 12.77 -3.82 2.90
CA LEU A 221 11.56 -4.47 3.39
C LEU A 221 11.34 -4.28 4.88
N GLY A 222 12.27 -3.66 5.61
CA GLY A 222 12.23 -3.54 7.07
C GLY A 222 12.34 -4.88 7.80
N GLN A 223 12.85 -5.93 7.15
CA GLN A 223 12.94 -7.29 7.72
C GLN A 223 13.95 -8.17 6.99
N ASP A 224 14.46 -9.17 7.70
CA ASP A 224 15.39 -10.16 7.13
C ASP A 224 14.73 -11.00 6.05
N ILE A 225 15.46 -11.18 4.93
CA ILE A 225 15.08 -12.09 3.86
C ILE A 225 16.28 -12.91 3.39
N ASN A 226 16.01 -14.13 2.92
CA ASN A 226 17.01 -15.02 2.35
C ASN A 226 16.42 -15.76 1.13
N PRO A 227 17.20 -16.57 0.38
CA PRO A 227 16.72 -17.24 -0.82
C PRO A 227 15.53 -18.19 -0.63
N THR A 228 15.22 -18.61 0.60
CA THR A 228 14.12 -19.52 0.94
C THR A 228 12.89 -18.80 1.50
N THR A 229 13.02 -17.52 1.86
CA THR A 229 11.90 -16.70 2.38
C THR A 229 10.71 -16.73 1.41
N LYS A 230 9.49 -16.87 1.95
CA LYS A 230 8.25 -16.82 1.17
C LYS A 230 7.42 -15.62 1.58
N LEU A 231 7.06 -14.78 0.62
CA LEU A 231 6.33 -13.52 0.87
C LEU A 231 4.94 -13.58 0.26
N LYS A 232 3.95 -13.04 0.98
CA LYS A 232 2.58 -12.83 0.51
C LYS A 232 2.25 -11.35 0.69
N LEU A 233 1.71 -10.75 -0.36
CA LEU A 233 1.20 -9.38 -0.37
C LEU A 233 -0.26 -9.31 0.09
N LEU A 234 -1.04 -10.33 -0.27
CA LEU A 234 -2.48 -10.36 -0.09
C LEU A 234 -2.91 -11.47 0.86
N GLU A 235 -3.79 -11.10 1.77
CA GLU A 235 -4.53 -11.98 2.66
C GLU A 235 -5.95 -12.13 2.12
N ILE A 236 -6.34 -13.35 1.72
CA ILE A 236 -7.61 -13.59 1.01
C ILE A 236 -8.82 -13.25 1.88
N ASP A 237 -8.73 -13.44 3.19
CA ASP A 237 -9.80 -13.16 4.17
C ASP A 237 -10.09 -11.67 4.33
N LYS A 238 -9.25 -10.78 3.79
CA LYS A 238 -9.43 -9.32 3.82
C LYS A 238 -10.21 -8.77 2.63
N PHE A 239 -10.53 -9.60 1.64
CA PHE A 239 -11.34 -9.17 0.50
C PHE A 239 -12.83 -9.03 0.83
N GLU A 240 -13.27 -9.60 1.95
CA GLU A 240 -14.68 -9.59 2.40
C GLU A 240 -14.95 -8.58 3.52
N SER A 241 -13.92 -7.86 4.00
CA SER A 241 -13.97 -6.95 5.17
C SER A 241 -14.23 -5.49 4.84
#